data_AF-A0A0R3RJ66-F1
#
_entry.id   AF-A0A0R3RJ66-F1
#
_cell.length_a   1.000
_cell.length_b   1.000
_cell.length_c   1.000
_cell.angle_alpha   90.00
_cell.angle_beta   90.00
_cell.angle_gamma   90.00
#
_symmetry.space_group_name_H-M   'P 1'
#
loop_
_entity.id
_entity.type
_entity.pdbx_description
1 polymer ?
#
loop_
_entity_poly.entity_id
_entity_poly.type
_entity_poly.pdbx_seq_one_letter_code
_entity_poly.pdbx_strand_id
1 'polypeptide(L)'
;MATNGAEARQEDLEYRLMNLDFDAKKFPELEDLQITGRLQEVGRIVGKHLDNEHLMQYITRFRKQQNRLNAAMAAIEENNLKKLRNLVDRDLVEARNSRNGRAAVHYAAVQKNAIYDTLIDCGADGSLADSLGITAAQYRQNPNLTIPSPLMISKSTDLTFKRYSFDEHQYDPDGDVEQLEQIFLDGRGYLLADKTSKNMAASQFLNGSSKYQ
;
A
#
# COMPACT_ATOMS: atom_id res chain seq x y z
N MET A 1 -4.25 6.97 34.74
CA MET A 1 -3.35 8.05 34.27
C MET A 1 -2.32 7.47 33.28
N ALA A 2 -2.77 7.02 32.10
CA ALA A 2 -1.90 6.41 31.08
C ALA A 2 -2.17 6.94 29.65
N THR A 3 -2.92 8.05 29.52
CA THR A 3 -3.38 8.61 28.24
C THR A 3 -2.38 9.60 27.62
N ASN A 4 -1.63 10.34 28.44
CA ASN A 4 -0.81 11.46 27.96
C ASN A 4 0.38 11.06 27.06
N GLY A 5 0.89 9.82 27.17
CA GLY A 5 2.04 9.37 26.39
C GLY A 5 1.71 8.91 24.98
N ALA A 6 0.47 8.47 24.73
CA ALA A 6 0.02 8.02 23.42
C ALA A 6 -0.48 9.19 22.55
N GLU A 7 -1.19 10.15 23.17
CA GLU A 7 -1.67 11.37 22.51
C GLU A 7 -0.50 12.24 22.04
N ALA A 8 0.51 12.48 22.88
CA ALA A 8 1.69 13.27 22.50
C ALA A 8 2.48 12.65 21.33
N ARG A 9 2.52 11.32 21.22
CA ARG A 9 3.17 10.61 20.08
C ARG A 9 2.34 10.67 18.80
N GLN A 10 1.03 10.74 18.93
CA GLN A 10 0.13 10.85 17.79
C GLN A 10 0.11 12.28 17.25
N GLU A 11 0.17 13.29 18.10
CA GLU A 11 0.33 14.70 17.71
C GLU A 11 1.66 14.96 17.00
N ASP A 12 2.76 14.33 17.45
CA ASP A 12 4.05 14.40 16.76
C ASP A 12 3.99 13.78 15.35
N LEU A 13 3.35 12.63 15.20
CA LEU A 13 3.14 12.03 13.88
C LEU A 13 2.26 12.88 12.97
N GLU A 14 1.19 13.44 13.51
CA GLU A 14 0.27 14.30 12.77
C GLU A 14 1.02 15.53 12.24
N TYR A 15 1.80 16.19 13.10
CA TYR A 15 2.69 17.28 12.69
C TYR A 15 3.69 16.86 11.60
N ARG A 16 4.32 15.68 11.75
CA ARG A 16 5.26 15.16 10.76
C ARG A 16 4.61 14.88 9.41
N LEU A 17 3.42 14.28 9.39
CA LEU A 17 2.67 14.00 8.17
C LEU A 17 2.21 15.27 7.45
N MET A 18 1.80 16.30 8.20
CA MET A 18 1.37 17.59 7.62
C MET A 18 2.53 18.41 7.05
N ASN A 19 3.76 18.17 7.52
CA ASN A 19 4.97 18.84 7.04
C ASN A 19 5.79 18.00 6.06
N LEU A 20 5.21 16.94 5.49
CA LEU A 20 5.86 16.19 4.43
C LEU A 20 5.98 17.01 3.16
N ASP A 21 7.01 16.71 2.38
CA ASP A 21 7.08 17.13 0.99
C ASP A 21 6.11 16.26 0.16
N PHE A 22 4.90 16.77 -0.07
CA PHE A 22 3.87 16.06 -0.84
C PHE A 22 4.24 15.89 -2.34
N ASP A 23 5.21 16.65 -2.83
CA ASP A 23 5.71 16.53 -4.20
C ASP A 23 6.85 15.50 -4.33
N ALA A 24 7.38 15.01 -3.20
CA ALA A 24 8.42 14.00 -3.18
C ALA A 24 8.00 12.75 -3.98
N LYS A 25 8.93 12.23 -4.79
CA LYS A 25 8.71 11.01 -5.59
C LYS A 25 8.86 9.72 -4.78
N LYS A 26 9.57 9.81 -3.65
CA LYS A 26 9.81 8.72 -2.71
C LYS A 26 8.95 8.94 -1.48
N PHE A 27 8.68 7.86 -0.76
CA PHE A 27 7.81 7.88 0.42
C PHE A 27 8.51 7.33 1.66
N PRO A 28 9.72 7.78 2.01
CA PRO A 28 10.53 7.12 3.03
C PRO A 28 9.83 7.09 4.40
N GLU A 29 9.08 8.13 4.76
CA GLU A 29 8.33 8.18 6.02
C GLU A 29 7.16 7.20 6.02
N LEU A 30 6.43 7.08 4.91
CA LEU A 30 5.33 6.13 4.80
C LEU A 30 5.86 4.69 4.74
N GLU A 31 6.99 4.45 4.08
CA GLU A 31 7.67 3.15 4.07
C GLU A 31 8.13 2.76 5.47
N ASP A 32 8.74 3.69 6.22
CA ASP A 32 9.16 3.43 7.60
C ASP A 32 7.96 3.16 8.53
N LEU A 33 6.90 3.96 8.44
CA LEU A 33 5.66 3.75 9.19
C LEU A 33 4.99 2.41 8.80
N GLN A 34 5.13 2.00 7.54
CA GLN A 34 4.63 0.73 7.07
C GLN A 34 5.46 -0.45 7.63
N ILE A 35 6.79 -0.36 7.61
CA ILE A 35 7.71 -1.38 8.14
C ILE A 35 7.58 -1.52 9.67
N THR A 36 7.34 -0.42 10.37
CA THR A 36 7.14 -0.38 11.82
C THR A 36 5.72 -0.78 12.25
N GLY A 37 4.82 -1.05 11.31
CA GLY A 37 3.43 -1.46 11.59
C GLY A 37 2.52 -0.34 12.06
N ARG A 38 2.93 0.93 11.92
CA ARG A 38 2.22 2.13 12.37
C ARG A 38 1.30 2.74 11.30
N LEU A 39 1.10 2.04 10.20
CA LEU A 39 0.24 2.49 9.10
C LEU A 39 -1.21 2.79 9.54
N GLN A 40 -1.69 2.12 10.60
CA GLN A 40 -3.02 2.38 11.18
C GLN A 40 -3.13 3.79 11.77
N GLU A 41 -2.05 4.33 12.34
CA GLU A 41 -2.00 5.70 12.84
C GLU A 41 -2.08 6.70 11.68
N VAL A 42 -1.41 6.40 10.55
CA VAL A 42 -1.50 7.19 9.32
C VAL A 42 -2.93 7.24 8.81
N GLY A 43 -3.62 6.10 8.75
CA GLY A 43 -5.03 6.05 8.34
C GLY A 43 -5.93 6.94 9.20
N ARG A 44 -5.76 6.91 10.53
CA ARG A 44 -6.52 7.79 11.45
C ARG A 44 -6.25 9.27 11.19
N ILE A 45 -4.99 9.64 10.97
CA ILE A 45 -4.60 11.03 10.70
C ILE A 45 -5.15 11.49 9.35
N VAL A 46 -4.97 10.69 8.31
CA VAL A 46 -5.55 10.96 6.98
C VAL A 46 -7.06 11.15 7.11
N GLY A 47 -7.75 10.29 7.85
CA GLY A 47 -9.19 10.41 8.12
C GLY A 47 -9.63 11.69 8.85
N LYS A 48 -8.73 12.40 9.55
CA LYS A 48 -9.02 13.72 10.15
C LYS A 48 -8.83 14.88 9.15
N HIS A 49 -7.96 14.70 8.16
CA HIS A 49 -7.51 15.73 7.22
C HIS A 49 -7.92 15.39 5.78
N LEU A 50 -9.18 15.00 5.60
CA LEU A 50 -9.74 14.60 4.31
C LEU A 50 -9.84 15.74 3.30
N ASP A 51 -9.88 16.96 3.82
CA ASP A 51 -9.87 18.21 3.08
C ASP A 51 -8.48 18.59 2.53
N ASN A 52 -7.41 17.96 3.04
CA ASN A 52 -6.06 18.21 2.56
C ASN A 52 -5.76 17.44 1.27
N GLU A 53 -6.06 18.07 0.13
CA GLU A 53 -5.89 17.47 -1.20
C GLU A 53 -4.46 16.98 -1.46
N HIS A 54 -3.44 17.72 -1.03
CA HIS A 54 -2.04 17.35 -1.24
C HIS A 54 -1.66 16.08 -0.47
N LEU A 55 -2.08 15.97 0.79
CA LEU A 55 -1.91 14.75 1.57
C LEU A 55 -2.64 13.57 0.92
N MET A 56 -3.87 13.79 0.45
CA MET A 56 -4.67 12.75 -0.20
C MET A 56 -4.02 12.25 -1.50
N GLN A 57 -3.50 13.16 -2.33
CA GLN A 57 -2.76 12.83 -3.53
C GLN A 57 -1.47 12.07 -3.20
N TYR A 58 -0.73 12.50 -2.18
CA TYR A 58 0.49 11.84 -1.72
C TYR A 58 0.24 10.40 -1.28
N ILE A 59 -0.77 10.17 -0.44
CA ILE A 59 -1.19 8.84 0.00
C ILE A 59 -1.64 7.98 -1.19
N THR A 60 -2.39 8.56 -2.13
CA THR A 60 -2.85 7.84 -3.33
C THR A 60 -1.68 7.38 -4.20
N ARG A 61 -0.67 8.24 -4.40
CA ARG A 61 0.55 7.91 -5.14
C ARG A 61 1.34 6.79 -4.44
N PHE A 62 1.49 6.86 -3.12
CA PHE A 62 2.12 5.81 -2.32
C PHE A 62 1.43 4.46 -2.50
N ARG A 63 0.09 4.43 -2.41
CA ARG A 63 -0.70 3.20 -2.63
C ARG A 63 -0.50 2.61 -4.01
N LYS A 64 -0.53 3.46 -5.05
CA LYS A 64 -0.28 3.03 -6.43
C LYS A 64 1.11 2.40 -6.57
N GLN A 65 2.13 2.97 -5.94
CA GLN A 65 3.48 2.39 -5.92
C GLN A 65 3.51 1.03 -5.21
N GLN A 66 2.89 0.90 -4.03
CA GLN A 66 2.82 -0.37 -3.29
C GLN A 66 2.07 -1.46 -4.08
N ASN A 67 0.98 -1.13 -4.76
CA ASN A 67 0.25 -2.06 -5.62
C ASN A 67 1.10 -2.54 -6.81
N ARG A 68 1.84 -1.62 -7.44
CA ARG A 68 2.79 -1.95 -8.50
C ARG A 68 3.92 -2.83 -7.98
N LEU A 69 4.39 -2.61 -6.76
CA LEU A 69 5.46 -3.40 -6.14
C LEU A 69 4.98 -4.83 -5.91
N ASN A 70 3.77 -5.00 -5.39
CA ASN A 70 3.13 -6.30 -5.23
C ASN A 70 2.95 -7.02 -6.57
N ALA A 71 2.49 -6.32 -7.61
CA ALA A 71 2.36 -6.89 -8.96
C ALA A 71 3.72 -7.29 -9.56
N ALA A 72 4.78 -6.50 -9.32
CA ALA A 72 6.13 -6.82 -9.74
C ALA A 72 6.67 -8.05 -9.00
N MET A 73 6.47 -8.14 -7.67
CA MET A 73 6.85 -9.31 -6.88
C MET A 73 6.13 -10.59 -7.35
N ALA A 74 4.84 -10.52 -7.67
CA ALA A 74 4.12 -11.64 -8.27
C ALA A 74 4.69 -12.03 -9.64
N ALA A 75 5.01 -11.05 -10.50
CA ALA A 75 5.64 -11.32 -11.79
C ALA A 75 7.03 -11.97 -11.65
N ILE A 76 7.77 -11.62 -10.59
CA ILE A 76 9.06 -12.24 -10.25
C ILE A 76 8.86 -13.70 -9.85
N GLU A 77 7.88 -14.02 -9.00
CA GLU A 77 7.55 -15.41 -8.65
C GLU A 77 7.09 -16.23 -9.86
N GLU A 78 6.31 -15.64 -10.76
CA GLU A 78 5.85 -16.25 -12.01
C GLU A 78 6.98 -16.39 -13.06
N ASN A 79 8.20 -15.89 -12.78
CA ASN A 79 9.30 -15.76 -13.75
C ASN A 79 8.90 -15.01 -15.03
N ASN A 80 7.99 -14.02 -14.92
CA ASN A 80 7.40 -13.31 -16.03
C ASN A 80 8.11 -11.97 -16.30
N LEU A 81 9.26 -12.06 -16.98
CA LEU A 81 10.10 -10.91 -17.34
C LEU A 81 9.38 -9.83 -18.16
N LYS A 82 8.48 -10.22 -19.07
CA LYS A 82 7.74 -9.27 -19.92
C LYS A 82 6.80 -8.40 -19.09
N LYS A 83 6.04 -9.02 -18.18
CA LYS A 83 5.15 -8.31 -17.25
C LYS A 83 5.95 -7.43 -16.30
N LEU A 84 7.08 -7.93 -15.80
CA LEU A 84 7.95 -7.16 -14.92
C LEU A 84 8.50 -5.89 -15.59
N ARG A 85 9.01 -5.99 -16.84
CA ARG A 85 9.52 -4.82 -17.59
C ARG A 85 8.48 -3.73 -17.82
N ASN A 86 7.20 -4.10 -17.92
CA ASN A 86 6.11 -3.12 -18.07
C ASN A 86 5.75 -2.43 -16.73
N LEU A 87 6.12 -3.03 -15.60
CA LEU A 87 5.82 -2.52 -14.26
C LEU A 87 6.97 -1.70 -13.70
N VAL A 88 8.22 -2.10 -13.98
CA VAL A 88 9.45 -1.50 -13.43
C VAL A 88 9.68 -0.11 -14.02
N ASP A 89 9.74 0.88 -13.14
CA ASP A 89 10.27 2.20 -13.41
C ASP A 89 11.22 2.63 -12.30
N ARG A 90 11.81 3.83 -12.44
CA ARG A 90 12.77 4.38 -11.47
C ARG A 90 12.20 4.51 -10.06
N ASP A 91 10.91 4.76 -9.94
CA ASP A 91 10.27 4.94 -8.63
C ASP A 91 9.94 3.58 -8.00
N LEU A 92 9.75 2.53 -8.79
CA LEU A 92 9.41 1.19 -8.32
C LEU A 92 10.63 0.36 -7.91
N VAL A 93 11.79 0.54 -8.56
CA VAL A 93 12.97 -0.31 -8.32
C VAL A 93 13.48 -0.26 -6.87
N GLU A 94 13.30 0.86 -6.19
CA GLU A 94 13.71 1.07 -4.80
C GLU A 94 12.55 0.92 -3.79
N ALA A 95 11.31 0.75 -4.27
CA ALA A 95 10.14 0.71 -3.40
C ALA A 95 10.20 -0.49 -2.44
N ARG A 96 9.83 -0.27 -1.18
CA ARG A 96 9.94 -1.28 -0.11
C ARG A 96 8.59 -1.77 0.37
N ASN A 97 8.51 -3.07 0.64
CA ASN A 97 7.30 -3.70 1.14
C ASN A 97 7.11 -3.53 2.65
N SER A 98 5.90 -3.86 3.11
CA SER A 98 5.45 -3.61 4.47
C SER A 98 5.98 -4.53 5.54
N ARG A 99 6.28 -5.79 5.20
CA ARG A 99 6.63 -6.80 6.22
C ARG A 99 8.10 -6.77 6.61
N ASN A 100 8.97 -6.57 5.62
CA ASN A 100 10.40 -6.80 5.77
C ASN A 100 11.23 -5.66 5.16
N GLY A 101 10.60 -4.57 4.69
CA GLY A 101 11.31 -3.50 3.98
C GLY A 101 12.05 -4.01 2.74
N ARG A 102 11.56 -5.08 2.11
CA ARG A 102 12.20 -5.71 0.94
C ARG A 102 11.71 -5.05 -0.34
N ALA A 103 12.66 -4.75 -1.22
CA ALA A 103 12.39 -4.35 -2.60
C ALA A 103 12.35 -5.56 -3.56
N ALA A 104 11.85 -5.34 -4.78
CA ALA A 104 11.76 -6.37 -5.83
C ALA A 104 13.09 -7.12 -6.07
N VAL A 105 14.22 -6.41 -6.00
CA VAL A 105 15.56 -6.98 -6.18
C VAL A 105 15.92 -8.06 -5.15
N HIS A 106 15.40 -7.97 -3.92
CA HIS A 106 15.61 -9.00 -2.89
C HIS A 106 14.97 -10.33 -3.31
N TYR A 107 13.71 -10.28 -3.76
CA TYR A 107 12.97 -11.46 -4.22
C TYR A 107 13.59 -12.09 -5.47
N ALA A 108 14.12 -11.27 -6.37
CA ALA A 108 14.83 -11.76 -7.54
C ALA A 108 16.17 -12.43 -7.20
N ALA A 109 16.85 -11.98 -6.13
CA ALA A 109 18.18 -12.46 -5.76
C ALA A 109 18.25 -13.94 -5.38
N VAL A 110 17.16 -14.47 -4.80
CA VAL A 110 17.05 -15.88 -4.42
C VAL A 110 16.65 -16.79 -5.59
N GLN A 111 16.29 -16.20 -6.74
CA GLN A 111 15.91 -16.95 -7.93
C GLN A 111 17.12 -17.23 -8.83
N LYS A 112 17.09 -18.39 -9.51
CA LYS A 112 18.15 -18.83 -10.43
C LYS A 112 17.90 -18.37 -11.88
N ASN A 113 17.29 -17.21 -12.07
CA ASN A 113 16.93 -16.67 -13.39
C ASN A 113 17.56 -15.28 -13.64
N ALA A 114 17.38 -14.76 -14.85
CA ALA A 114 17.94 -13.47 -15.28
C ALA A 114 17.18 -12.24 -14.72
N ILE A 115 16.22 -12.44 -13.82
CA ILE A 115 15.37 -11.36 -13.30
C ILE A 115 16.19 -10.38 -12.46
N TYR A 116 17.07 -10.89 -11.59
CA TYR A 116 17.92 -10.03 -10.79
C TYR A 116 18.79 -9.13 -11.67
N ASP A 117 19.47 -9.72 -12.66
CA ASP A 117 20.36 -8.98 -13.56
C ASP A 117 19.58 -7.92 -14.34
N THR A 118 18.36 -8.26 -14.79
CA THR A 118 17.45 -7.30 -15.44
C THR A 118 17.06 -6.14 -14.51
N LEU A 119 16.80 -6.40 -13.22
CA LEU A 119 16.47 -5.33 -12.27
C LEU A 119 17.66 -4.40 -12.01
N ILE A 120 18.88 -4.95 -11.92
CA ILE A 120 20.12 -4.14 -11.83
C ILE A 120 20.28 -3.27 -13.06
N ASP A 121 20.08 -3.82 -14.27
CA ASP A 121 20.13 -3.05 -15.53
C ASP A 121 19.07 -1.93 -15.58
N CYS A 122 17.92 -2.14 -14.93
CA CYS A 122 16.88 -1.12 -14.76
C CYS A 122 17.18 -0.07 -13.67
N GLY A 123 18.34 -0.17 -13.00
CA GLY A 123 18.78 0.78 -11.97
C GLY A 123 18.40 0.40 -10.54
N ALA A 124 18.02 -0.86 -10.28
CA ALA A 124 17.83 -1.32 -8.92
C ALA A 124 19.17 -1.40 -8.16
N ASP A 125 19.16 -0.99 -6.89
CA ASP A 125 20.33 -1.06 -6.03
C ASP A 125 20.43 -2.45 -5.36
N GLY A 126 21.40 -3.24 -5.79
CA GLY A 126 21.69 -4.56 -5.19
C GLY A 126 22.27 -4.49 -3.77
N SER A 127 22.71 -3.31 -3.33
CA SER A 127 23.23 -3.03 -1.98
C SER A 127 22.18 -2.51 -1.01
N LEU A 128 20.96 -2.23 -1.49
CA LEU A 128 19.84 -1.86 -0.63
C LEU A 128 19.57 -2.98 0.38
N ALA A 129 19.53 -2.64 1.66
CA ALA A 129 19.30 -3.57 2.76
C ALA A 129 17.82 -3.67 3.14
N ASP A 130 17.38 -4.88 3.46
CA ASP A 130 16.05 -5.12 4.04
C ASP A 130 16.01 -4.77 5.54
N SER A 131 14.87 -5.02 6.20
CA SER A 131 14.69 -4.75 7.64
C SER A 131 15.60 -5.59 8.55
N LEU A 132 16.20 -6.66 8.02
CA LEU A 132 17.16 -7.50 8.74
C LEU A 132 18.61 -7.03 8.48
N GLY A 133 18.80 -5.97 7.70
CA GLY A 133 20.11 -5.49 7.29
C GLY A 133 20.76 -6.35 6.20
N ILE A 134 20.00 -7.24 5.55
CA ILE A 134 20.51 -8.14 4.51
C ILE A 134 20.23 -7.52 3.15
N THR A 135 21.28 -7.40 2.34
CA THR A 135 21.21 -6.85 0.98
C THR A 135 20.80 -7.92 -0.04
N ALA A 136 20.23 -7.49 -1.16
CA ALA A 136 19.91 -8.39 -2.26
C ALA A 136 21.14 -9.14 -2.81
N ALA A 137 22.30 -8.49 -2.89
CA ALA A 137 23.55 -9.15 -3.27
C ALA A 137 23.95 -10.27 -2.30
N GLN A 138 23.76 -10.07 -0.99
CA GLN A 138 24.04 -11.09 0.04
C GLN A 138 23.08 -12.29 -0.07
N TYR A 139 21.79 -12.05 -0.36
CA TYR A 139 20.84 -13.14 -0.66
C TYR A 139 21.31 -14.00 -1.83
N ARG A 140 21.87 -13.39 -2.89
CA ARG A 140 22.36 -14.12 -4.06
C ARG A 140 23.63 -14.92 -3.79
N GLN A 141 24.50 -14.43 -2.92
CA GLN A 141 25.76 -15.09 -2.56
C GLN A 141 25.56 -16.24 -1.57
N ASN A 142 24.51 -16.20 -0.75
CA ASN A 142 24.29 -17.17 0.31
C ASN A 142 23.02 -18.01 0.06
N PRO A 143 23.14 -19.25 -0.44
CA PRO A 143 22.00 -20.11 -0.76
C PRO A 143 21.20 -20.57 0.47
N ASN A 144 21.73 -20.38 1.68
CA ASN A 144 21.00 -20.69 2.92
C ASN A 144 19.97 -19.60 3.28
N LEU A 145 20.08 -18.41 2.69
CA LEU A 145 19.13 -17.33 2.90
C LEU A 145 17.93 -17.53 1.97
N THR A 146 16.76 -17.73 2.56
CA THR A 146 15.51 -17.89 1.81
C THR A 146 14.58 -16.72 2.05
N ILE A 147 13.84 -16.36 1.02
CA ILE A 147 12.79 -15.35 1.10
C ILE A 147 11.45 -16.07 0.90
N PRO A 148 10.53 -16.00 1.86
CA PRO A 148 9.19 -16.55 1.70
C PRO A 148 8.46 -15.90 0.52
N SER A 149 7.59 -16.67 -0.12
CA SER A 149 6.81 -16.23 -1.27
C SER A 149 6.02 -14.93 -0.99
N PRO A 150 6.19 -13.87 -1.81
CA PRO A 150 5.37 -12.67 -1.70
C PRO A 150 3.89 -12.94 -1.94
N LEU A 151 3.49 -13.99 -2.67
CA LEU A 151 2.08 -14.38 -2.81
C LEU A 151 1.43 -14.90 -1.51
N MET A 152 2.18 -15.19 -0.44
CA MET A 152 1.61 -15.43 0.91
C MET A 152 1.17 -14.13 1.63
N ILE A 153 0.78 -13.10 0.88
CA ILE A 153 0.17 -11.88 1.40
C ILE A 153 -1.13 -12.25 2.12
N SER A 154 -1.12 -12.08 3.45
CA SER A 154 -2.36 -11.92 4.21
C SER A 154 -2.93 -10.56 3.80
N LYS A 155 -4.22 -10.50 3.47
CA LYS A 155 -4.97 -9.28 3.09
C LYS A 155 -4.79 -8.06 4.03
N SER A 156 -4.12 -8.20 5.18
CA SER A 156 -4.13 -7.24 6.29
C SER A 156 -3.46 -5.90 6.02
N THR A 157 -2.48 -5.81 5.12
CA THR A 157 -1.77 -4.54 4.83
C THR A 157 -2.53 -3.67 3.83
N ASP A 158 -3.35 -4.30 2.98
CA ASP A 158 -4.24 -3.63 2.03
C ASP A 158 -5.47 -3.00 2.74
N LEU A 159 -5.86 -3.55 3.90
CA LEU A 159 -7.05 -3.10 4.66
C LEU A 159 -6.91 -1.70 5.26
N THR A 160 -5.70 -1.28 5.67
CA THR A 160 -5.54 -0.01 6.40
C THR A 160 -5.85 1.21 5.55
N PHE A 161 -5.49 1.18 4.25
CA PHE A 161 -5.83 2.26 3.32
C PHE A 161 -7.02 1.96 2.41
N LYS A 162 -7.49 0.71 2.29
CA LYS A 162 -8.79 0.40 1.67
C LYS A 162 -9.93 1.20 2.33
N ARG A 163 -9.82 1.37 3.64
CA ARG A 163 -10.71 2.18 4.48
C ARG A 163 -10.77 3.67 4.11
N TYR A 164 -9.79 4.15 3.35
CA TYR A 164 -9.67 5.54 2.91
C TYR A 164 -9.45 5.64 1.40
N SER A 165 -10.00 4.70 0.60
CA SER A 165 -10.01 4.87 -0.86
C SER A 165 -10.96 6.00 -1.27
N PHE A 166 -10.42 7.17 -1.59
CA PHE A 166 -11.16 8.37 -2.02
C PHE A 166 -11.48 8.41 -3.52
N ASP A 167 -11.21 7.33 -4.22
CA ASP A 167 -11.49 7.26 -5.64
C ASP A 167 -13.01 7.09 -5.83
N GLU A 168 -13.71 8.20 -6.09
CA GLU A 168 -15.15 8.23 -6.39
C GLU A 168 -15.51 7.34 -7.60
N HIS A 169 -14.51 6.94 -8.39
CA HIS A 169 -14.65 6.12 -9.59
C HIS A 169 -14.31 4.63 -9.39
N GLN A 170 -13.95 4.20 -8.17
CA GLN A 170 -13.60 2.81 -7.87
C GLN A 170 -14.69 2.04 -7.10
N TYR A 171 -15.82 2.68 -6.81
CA TYR A 171 -16.97 1.99 -6.24
C TYR A 171 -17.78 1.34 -7.37
N ASP A 172 -17.81 0.00 -7.37
CA ASP A 172 -18.71 -0.77 -8.22
C ASP A 172 -20.09 -0.79 -7.55
N PRO A 173 -21.11 -0.08 -8.09
CA PRO A 173 -22.46 -0.16 -7.55
C PRO A 173 -23.03 -1.57 -7.63
N ASP A 174 -22.54 -2.42 -8.53
CA ASP A 174 -22.92 -3.83 -8.63
C ASP A 174 -22.07 -4.77 -7.74
N GLY A 175 -21.12 -4.21 -6.98
CA GLY A 175 -20.23 -4.90 -6.06
C GLY A 175 -20.91 -5.54 -4.83
N ASP A 176 -20.10 -6.18 -3.99
CA ASP A 176 -20.58 -6.90 -2.80
C ASP A 176 -21.07 -5.93 -1.69
N VAL A 177 -22.12 -6.34 -0.96
CA VAL A 177 -22.73 -5.57 0.14
C VAL A 177 -21.70 -5.26 1.24
N GLU A 178 -20.72 -6.14 1.43
CA GLU A 178 -19.65 -5.92 2.41
C GLU A 178 -18.82 -4.67 2.07
N GLN A 179 -18.58 -4.37 0.79
CA GLN A 179 -17.86 -3.16 0.38
C GLN A 179 -18.70 -1.90 0.62
N LEU A 180 -20.00 -2.01 0.34
CA LEU A 180 -21.00 -0.98 0.59
C LEU A 180 -21.13 -0.60 2.07
N GLU A 181 -21.21 -1.62 2.92
CA GLU A 181 -21.28 -1.47 4.36
C GLU A 181 -19.99 -0.81 4.90
N GLN A 182 -18.83 -1.20 4.38
CA GLN A 182 -17.57 -0.55 4.77
C GLN A 182 -17.54 0.95 4.38
N ILE A 183 -18.02 1.32 3.19
CA ILE A 183 -18.11 2.75 2.79
C ILE A 183 -19.00 3.54 3.75
N PHE A 184 -20.13 2.95 4.16
CA PHE A 184 -21.06 3.56 5.12
C PHE A 184 -20.43 3.68 6.52
N LEU A 185 -19.82 2.60 7.03
CA LEU A 185 -19.14 2.57 8.33
C LEU A 185 -17.92 3.49 8.40
N ASP A 186 -17.28 3.75 7.28
CA ASP A 186 -16.17 4.70 7.17
C ASP A 186 -16.64 6.17 7.12
N GLY A 187 -17.93 6.45 7.33
CA GLY A 187 -18.49 7.80 7.34
C GLY A 187 -18.63 8.43 5.95
N ARG A 188 -18.40 7.65 4.89
CA ARG A 188 -18.43 8.09 3.49
C ARG A 188 -19.75 7.76 2.79
N GLY A 189 -20.82 7.62 3.57
CA GLY A 189 -22.16 7.29 3.07
C GLY A 189 -22.71 8.29 2.04
N TYR A 190 -22.20 9.54 2.02
CA TYR A 190 -22.56 10.52 0.99
C TYR A 190 -22.16 10.11 -0.43
N LEU A 191 -21.13 9.27 -0.61
CA LEU A 191 -20.74 8.73 -1.93
C LEU A 191 -21.74 7.70 -2.47
N LEU A 192 -22.57 7.15 -1.59
CA LEU A 192 -23.66 6.22 -1.91
C LEU A 192 -24.97 6.95 -2.19
N ALA A 193 -25.04 8.26 -1.93
CA ALA A 193 -26.20 9.07 -2.26
C ALA A 193 -26.46 8.96 -3.78
N ASP A 194 -27.71 8.70 -4.14
CA ASP A 194 -28.19 8.58 -5.53
C ASP A 194 -27.63 7.41 -6.36
N LYS A 195 -26.88 6.49 -5.73
CA LYS A 195 -26.39 5.28 -6.42
C LYS A 195 -27.47 4.21 -6.49
N THR A 196 -27.53 3.52 -7.62
CA THR A 196 -28.42 2.37 -7.85
C THR A 196 -27.61 1.18 -8.36
N SER A 197 -28.03 -0.01 -7.96
CA SER A 197 -27.36 -1.28 -8.26
C SER A 197 -28.31 -2.24 -8.96
N LYS A 198 -27.80 -3.07 -9.87
CA LYS A 198 -28.51 -4.20 -10.48
C LYS A 198 -28.46 -5.44 -9.58
N ASN A 199 -27.52 -5.49 -8.63
CA ASN A 199 -27.46 -6.53 -7.62
C ASN A 199 -28.55 -6.28 -6.56
N MET A 200 -29.43 -7.26 -6.38
CA MET A 200 -30.58 -7.15 -5.49
C MET A 200 -30.18 -6.85 -4.04
N ALA A 201 -29.08 -7.44 -3.55
CA ALA A 201 -28.62 -7.25 -2.17
C ALA A 201 -28.02 -5.84 -1.98
N ALA A 202 -27.21 -5.39 -2.93
CA ALA A 202 -26.63 -4.05 -2.93
C ALA A 202 -27.70 -2.96 -3.08
N SER A 203 -28.69 -3.18 -3.95
CA SER A 203 -29.83 -2.26 -4.10
C SER A 203 -30.68 -2.15 -2.83
N GLN A 204 -30.91 -3.25 -2.11
CA GLN A 204 -31.59 -3.22 -0.82
C GLN A 204 -30.81 -2.41 0.22
N PHE A 205 -29.49 -2.58 0.28
CA PHE A 205 -28.63 -1.81 1.18
C PHE A 205 -28.68 -0.30 0.86
N LEU A 206 -28.49 0.07 -0.42
CA LEU A 206 -28.52 1.47 -0.87
C LEU A 206 -29.86 2.16 -0.58
N ASN A 207 -30.98 1.45 -0.80
CA ASN A 207 -32.33 1.94 -0.48
C ASN A 207 -32.58 2.07 1.04
N GLY A 208 -31.89 1.28 1.86
CA GLY A 208 -31.95 1.36 3.32
C GLY A 208 -31.13 2.52 3.87
N SER A 209 -29.96 2.78 3.28
CA SER A 209 -29.04 3.83 3.72
C SER A 209 -29.53 5.26 3.46
N SER A 210 -30.43 5.47 2.48
CA SER A 210 -31.04 6.79 2.24
C SER A 210 -31.95 7.28 3.36
N LYS A 211 -32.34 6.40 4.30
CA LYS A 211 -33.17 6.74 5.45
C LYS A 211 -32.39 7.37 6.62
N TYR A 212 -31.06 7.36 6.56
CA TYR A 212 -30.16 7.83 7.62
C TYR A 212 -29.31 9.04 7.22
N GLN A 213 -29.56 9.60 6.04
CA GLN A 213 -29.07 10.92 5.60
C GLN A 213 -30.07 12.00 6.01
#